data_AF-A0A268R482-F1
#
_entry.id   AF-A0A268R482-F1
#
_cell.length_a   1.000
_cell.length_b   1.000
_cell.length_c   1.000
_cell.angle_alpha   90.00
_cell.angle_beta   90.00
_cell.angle_gamma   90.00
#
_symmetry.space_group_name_H-M   'P 1'
#
loop_
_entity.id
_entity.type
_entity.pdbx_description
1 polymer ?
#
loop_
_entity_poly.entity_id
_entity_poly.type
_entity_poly.pdbx_seq_one_letter_code
_entity_poly.pdbx_strand_id
1 'polypeptide(L)'
;WEWWPKPVFTPGKVNWLTEISEIAGGRNLYADVELASVQTDWEDVLNRQPDYICLAWVGVRREKVNPEIVLKRPGWSELEAVKQK
;
A
#
# COMPACT_ATOMS: atom_id res chain seq x y z
N TRP A 1 -0.04 -1.12 2.62
CA TRP A 1 0.97 -2.07 2.12
C TRP A 1 0.73 -2.33 0.65
N GLU A 2 1.77 -2.60 -0.14
CA GLU A 2 1.64 -2.92 -1.56
C GLU A 2 2.55 -4.10 -1.92
N TRP A 3 1.96 -5.21 -2.36
CA TRP A 3 2.69 -6.41 -2.79
C TRP A 3 2.99 -6.44 -4.29
N TRP A 4 2.15 -5.77 -5.07
CA TRP A 4 2.32 -5.64 -6.51
C TRP A 4 1.69 -4.33 -6.96
N PRO A 5 2.32 -3.58 -7.89
CA PRO A 5 1.90 -2.21 -8.20
C PRO A 5 0.79 -2.12 -9.25
N LYS A 6 0.61 -3.12 -10.13
CA LYS A 6 -0.42 -3.07 -11.19
C LYS A 6 -0.86 -4.48 -11.67
N PRO A 7 -2.12 -4.90 -11.46
CA PRO A 7 -3.09 -4.26 -10.56
C PRO A 7 -2.54 -4.23 -9.12
N VAL A 8 -3.05 -3.35 -8.27
CA VAL A 8 -2.56 -3.25 -6.88
C VAL A 8 -3.00 -4.49 -6.13
N PHE A 9 -2.05 -5.14 -5.45
CA PHE A 9 -2.35 -6.17 -4.46
C PHE A 9 -1.96 -5.69 -3.06
N THR A 10 -2.89 -5.78 -2.12
CA THR A 10 -2.74 -5.28 -0.74
C THR A 10 -3.41 -6.25 0.26
N PRO A 11 -2.90 -6.40 1.50
CA PRO A 11 -3.55 -7.18 2.55
C PRO A 11 -4.91 -6.61 2.92
N GLY A 12 -5.94 -7.46 2.99
CA GLY A 12 -7.22 -7.14 3.63
C GLY A 12 -7.27 -7.56 5.10
N LYS A 13 -8.46 -7.56 5.69
CA LYS A 13 -8.72 -7.78 7.12
C LYS A 13 -8.06 -9.04 7.69
N VAL A 14 -8.20 -10.18 7.00
CA VAL A 14 -7.73 -11.48 7.53
C VAL A 14 -6.25 -11.76 7.25
N ASN A 15 -5.51 -10.78 6.72
CA ASN A 15 -4.07 -10.90 6.53
C ASN A 15 -3.29 -10.50 7.79
N TRP A 16 -2.22 -11.23 8.10
CA TRP A 16 -1.34 -10.95 9.25
C TRP A 16 -0.74 -9.54 9.24
N LEU A 17 -0.52 -8.92 8.07
CA LEU A 17 -0.03 -7.54 8.00
C LEU A 17 -1.03 -6.51 8.56
N THR A 18 -2.33 -6.84 8.60
CA THR A 18 -3.33 -6.00 9.28
C THR A 18 -3.06 -5.97 10.78
N GLU A 19 -2.86 -7.13 11.40
CA GLU A 19 -2.52 -7.25 12.82
C GLU A 19 -1.17 -6.58 13.14
N ILE A 20 -0.14 -6.80 12.30
CA ILE A 20 1.16 -6.13 12.47
C ILE A 20 1.03 -4.61 12.38
N SER A 21 0.16 -4.10 11.51
CA SER A 21 -0.08 -2.66 11.41
C SER A 21 -0.66 -2.11 12.71
N GLU A 22 -1.63 -2.82 13.31
CA GLU A 22 -2.26 -2.44 14.58
C GLU A 22 -1.26 -2.48 15.74
N ILE A 23 -0.45 -3.53 15.83
CA ILE A 23 0.60 -3.65 16.86
C ILE A 23 1.63 -2.51 16.74
N ALA A 24 1.94 -2.08 15.52
CA ALA A 24 2.83 -0.94 15.26
C ALA A 24 2.17 0.43 15.53
N GLY A 25 0.91 0.47 15.99
CA GLY A 25 0.15 1.70 16.23
C GLY A 25 -0.44 2.34 14.97
N GLY A 26 -0.41 1.64 13.84
CA GLY A 26 -1.00 2.06 12.57
C GLY A 26 -2.37 1.42 12.31
N ARG A 27 -2.98 1.79 11.19
CA ARG A 27 -4.22 1.18 10.70
C ARG A 27 -4.05 0.74 9.25
N ASN A 28 -4.37 -0.52 8.95
CA ASN A 28 -4.46 -0.95 7.56
C ASN A 28 -5.73 -0.36 6.94
N LEU A 29 -5.57 0.41 5.86
CA LEU A 29 -6.69 1.04 5.15
C LEU A 29 -7.64 0.05 4.50
N TYR A 30 -7.25 -1.22 4.33
CA TYR A 30 -8.08 -2.29 3.77
C TYR A 30 -8.60 -3.27 4.83
N ALA A 31 -8.52 -2.91 6.12
CA ALA A 31 -9.05 -3.73 7.21
C ALA A 31 -10.59 -3.91 7.17
N ASP A 32 -11.29 -3.14 6.34
CA ASP A 32 -12.72 -3.26 6.04
C ASP A 32 -13.06 -4.42 5.08
N VAL A 33 -12.08 -4.93 4.34
CA VAL A 33 -12.31 -5.96 3.31
C VAL A 33 -12.00 -7.35 3.89
N GLU A 34 -12.99 -8.24 3.98
CA GLU A 34 -12.86 -9.60 4.55
C GLU A 34 -12.11 -10.60 3.63
N LEU A 35 -10.95 -10.20 3.11
CA LEU A 35 -10.09 -11.01 2.24
C LEU A 35 -8.65 -10.99 2.75
N ALA A 36 -7.90 -12.07 2.50
CA ALA A 36 -6.47 -12.13 2.84
C ALA A 36 -5.62 -11.33 1.85
N SER A 37 -6.10 -11.19 0.61
CA SER A 37 -5.46 -10.48 -0.49
C SER A 37 -6.54 -9.73 -1.25
N VAL A 38 -6.40 -8.42 -1.35
CA VAL A 38 -7.31 -7.53 -2.07
C VAL A 38 -6.63 -7.12 -3.36
N GLN A 39 -7.30 -7.37 -4.48
CA GLN A 39 -6.93 -6.80 -5.77
C GLN A 39 -7.70 -5.47 -5.94
N THR A 40 -6.98 -4.39 -6.17
CA THR A 40 -7.52 -3.03 -6.33
C THR A 40 -6.67 -2.23 -7.34
N ASP A 41 -6.82 -0.91 -7.39
CA ASP A 41 -6.10 -0.02 -8.29
C ASP A 41 -5.57 1.24 -7.59
N TRP A 42 -4.90 2.10 -8.36
CA TRP A 42 -4.31 3.34 -7.83
C TRP A 42 -5.36 4.39 -7.44
N GLU A 43 -6.56 4.34 -8.01
CA GLU A 43 -7.61 5.31 -7.73
C GLU A 43 -8.26 5.01 -6.38
N ASP A 44 -8.57 3.75 -6.08
CA ASP A 44 -9.06 3.35 -4.76
C ASP A 44 -8.02 3.62 -3.66
N VAL A 45 -6.73 3.33 -3.91
CA VAL A 45 -5.67 3.69 -2.94
C VAL A 45 -5.59 5.20 -2.71
N LEU A 46 -5.69 6.01 -3.78
CA LEU A 46 -5.70 7.47 -3.69
C LEU A 46 -6.89 7.97 -2.85
N ASN A 47 -8.09 7.44 -3.11
CA ASN A 47 -9.32 7.81 -2.39
C ASN A 47 -9.26 7.45 -0.90
N ARG A 48 -8.50 6.42 -0.52
CA ARG A 48 -8.31 6.01 0.88
C ARG A 48 -7.29 6.86 1.64
N GLN A 49 -6.54 7.74 0.96
CA GLN A 49 -5.60 8.72 1.54
C GLN A 49 -4.61 8.14 2.57
N PRO A 50 -3.65 7.30 2.15
CA PRO A 50 -2.63 6.77 3.05
C PRO A 50 -1.67 7.82 3.57
N ASP A 51 -1.34 7.71 4.87
CA ASP A 51 -0.22 8.42 5.51
C ASP A 51 1.13 7.75 5.19
N TYR A 52 1.14 6.42 5.02
CA TYR A 52 2.34 5.63 4.71
C TYR A 52 2.08 4.59 3.62
N ILE A 53 3.05 4.44 2.71
CA ILE A 53 3.03 3.41 1.66
C ILE A 53 4.20 2.44 1.87
N CYS A 54 3.90 1.26 2.41
CA CYS A 54 4.89 0.20 2.62
C CYS A 54 4.96 -0.73 1.41
N LEU A 55 6.09 -0.76 0.70
CA LEU A 55 6.32 -1.65 -0.44
C LEU A 55 6.86 -3.01 0.01
N ALA A 56 6.15 -4.08 -0.31
CA ALA A 56 6.51 -5.46 0.01
C ALA A 56 6.41 -6.33 -1.26
N TRP A 57 7.13 -5.93 -2.31
CA TRP A 57 7.12 -6.62 -3.61
C TRP A 57 7.91 -7.94 -3.56
N VAL A 58 7.19 -9.03 -3.31
CA VAL A 58 7.74 -10.39 -3.20
C VAL A 58 8.36 -10.81 -4.54
N GLY A 59 9.57 -11.40 -4.49
CA GLY A 59 10.30 -11.84 -5.68
C GLY A 59 11.10 -10.74 -6.40
N VAL A 60 10.92 -9.46 -6.02
CA VAL A 60 11.78 -8.36 -6.50
C VAL A 60 12.94 -8.20 -5.54
N ARG A 61 14.19 -8.30 -6.04
CA ARG A 61 15.38 -8.02 -5.22
C ARG A 61 15.30 -6.59 -4.68
N ARG A 62 15.64 -6.38 -3.41
CA ARG A 62 15.59 -5.07 -2.74
C ARG A 62 16.25 -3.96 -3.56
N GLU A 63 17.42 -4.24 -4.16
CA GLU A 63 18.18 -3.31 -5.01
C GLU A 63 17.40 -2.83 -6.24
N LYS A 64 16.42 -3.62 -6.69
CA LYS A 64 15.56 -3.34 -7.85
C LYS A 64 14.21 -2.74 -7.47
N VAL A 65 13.90 -2.64 -6.18
CA VAL A 65 12.71 -1.92 -5.71
C VAL A 65 13.00 -0.43 -5.88
N ASN A 66 12.23 0.24 -6.72
CA ASN A 66 12.36 1.67 -6.98
C ASN A 66 11.14 2.43 -6.44
N PRO A 67 11.20 3.01 -5.23
CA PRO A 67 10.09 3.78 -4.67
C PRO A 67 9.70 5.01 -5.50
N GLU A 68 10.61 5.55 -6.35
CA GLU A 68 10.33 6.71 -7.20
C GLU A 68 9.14 6.48 -8.15
N ILE A 69 8.83 5.22 -8.47
CA ILE A 69 7.70 4.91 -9.35
C ILE A 69 6.35 5.21 -8.68
N VAL A 70 6.30 5.21 -7.34
CA VAL A 70 5.10 5.54 -6.57
C VAL A 70 4.79 7.04 -6.67
N LEU A 71 5.83 7.88 -6.60
CA LEU A 71 5.72 9.34 -6.67
C LEU A 71 5.24 9.85 -8.03
N LYS A 72 5.42 9.04 -9.08
CA LYS A 72 5.02 9.35 -10.46
C LYS A 72 3.59 8.91 -10.79
N ARG A 73 2.84 8.37 -9.82
CA ARG A 73 1.47 7.91 -10.06
C ARG A 73 0.53 9.10 -10.30
N PRO A 74 -0.36 9.03 -11.30
CA PRO A 74 -1.27 10.13 -11.61
C PRO A 74 -2.13 10.51 -10.39
N GLY A 75 -2.21 11.80 -10.08
CA GLY A 75 -3.01 12.32 -8.96
C GLY A 75 -2.41 12.13 -7.56
N TRP A 76 -1.29 11.42 -7.42
CA TRP A 76 -0.71 11.10 -6.10
C TRP A 76 0.20 12.21 -5.54
N SER A 77 0.49 13.27 -6.30
CA SER A 77 1.31 14.39 -5.84
C SER A 77 0.75 15.08 -4.59
N GLU A 78 -0.55 14.99 -4.38
CA GLU A 78 -1.23 15.59 -3.25
C GLU A 78 -1.32 14.71 -2.00
N LEU A 79 -0.97 13.42 -2.09
CA LEU A 79 -0.97 12.51 -0.95
C LEU A 79 0.09 12.90 0.07
N GLU A 80 -0.28 12.89 1.35
CA GLU A 80 0.66 13.15 2.45
C GLU A 80 1.84 12.17 2.44
N ALA A 81 1.57 10.88 2.19
CA ALA A 81 2.61 9.85 2.04
C ALA A 81 3.63 10.14 0.90
N VAL A 82 3.27 10.98 -0.07
CA VAL A 82 4.13 11.36 -1.21
C VAL A 82 4.85 12.68 -0.93
N LYS A 83 4.19 13.63 -0.24
CA LYS A 83 4.78 14.93 0.13
C LYS A 83 5.89 14.82 1.17
N GLN A 84 5.76 13.90 2.13
CA GLN A 84 6.63 13.79 3.30
C GLN A 84 7.82 12.81 3.13
N LYS A 85 8.29 12.62 1.89
CA LYS A 85 9.31 11.62 1.54
C LYS A 85 10.70 11.93 2.12
#